data_AF-A0A9Q6Z912-F1
#
_entry.id   AF-A0A9Q6Z912-F1
#
_cell.length_a   1.000
_cell.length_b   1.000
_cell.length_c   1.000
_cell.angle_alpha   90.00
_cell.angle_beta   90.00
_cell.angle_gamma   90.00
#
_symmetry.space_group_name_H-M   'P 1'
#
loop_
_entity.id
_entity.type
_entity.pdbx_description
1 polymer ?
#
loop_
_entity_poly.entity_id
_entity_poly.type
_entity_poly.pdbx_seq_one_letter_code
_entity_poly.pdbx_strand_id
1 'polypeptide(L)'
;MKIVIKVKKEVEAKYLLVSAGVRYYEDATVNGIEDVEGSLIPCKVNDRWCPKINIDTGVIENWEKGKVANIHYKVCDDGNYKLLDVNENIIIDKDSYVPSCLSPKENGYGDYIIMDVSEEGVISNWKFDFKEFK
;
A
#
# COMPACT_ATOMS: atom_id res chain seq x y z
N MET A 1 42.32 1.48 -4.54
CA MET A 1 41.73 1.82 -5.85
C MET A 1 40.25 1.48 -5.81
N LYS A 2 39.36 2.42 -6.15
CA LYS A 2 37.91 2.17 -6.25
C LYS A 2 37.54 2.21 -7.73
N ILE A 3 36.79 1.23 -8.20
CA ILE A 3 36.28 1.16 -9.57
C ILE A 3 34.75 1.07 -9.51
N VAL A 4 34.10 1.67 -10.50
CA VAL A 4 32.64 1.60 -10.65
C VAL A 4 32.33 0.52 -11.67
N ILE A 5 31.55 -0.47 -11.26
CA ILE A 5 31.06 -1.54 -12.13
C ILE A 5 29.54 -1.49 -12.20
N LYS A 6 28.98 -1.66 -13.40
CA LYS A 6 27.54 -1.79 -13.60
C LYS A 6 27.16 -3.25 -13.35
N VAL A 7 26.51 -3.53 -12.23
CA VAL A 7 25.98 -4.87 -11.92
C VAL A 7 24.53 -4.93 -12.35
N LYS A 8 24.18 -5.92 -13.18
CA LYS A 8 22.79 -6.35 -13.37
C LYS A 8 22.54 -7.51 -12.42
N LYS A 9 21.52 -7.38 -11.57
CA LYS A 9 21.12 -8.41 -10.62
C LYS A 9 19.61 -8.60 -10.74
N GLU A 10 19.16 -9.84 -10.71
CA GLU A 10 17.75 -10.18 -10.51
C GLU A 10 17.48 -10.22 -9.01
N VAL A 11 16.41 -9.54 -8.60
CA VAL A 11 15.94 -9.49 -7.21
C VAL A 11 14.46 -9.80 -7.22
N GLU A 12 14.04 -10.58 -6.23
CA GLU A 12 12.64 -10.94 -6.04
C GLU A 12 12.02 -9.92 -5.09
N ALA A 13 11.00 -9.20 -5.57
CA ALA A 13 10.23 -8.29 -4.73
C ALA A 13 9.20 -9.11 -3.93
N LYS A 14 9.19 -8.92 -2.61
CA LYS A 14 8.29 -9.62 -1.70
C LYS A 14 7.20 -8.72 -1.13
N TYR A 15 7.55 -7.47 -0.83
CA TYR A 15 6.66 -6.53 -0.15
C TYR A 15 6.48 -5.23 -0.92
N LEU A 16 5.26 -4.71 -0.89
CA LEU A 16 4.96 -3.32 -1.20
C LEU A 16 4.74 -2.58 0.13
N LEU A 17 5.65 -1.67 0.47
CA LEU A 17 5.45 -0.74 1.58
C LEU A 17 4.84 0.54 1.04
N VAL A 18 3.64 0.84 1.51
CA VAL A 18 2.91 2.07 1.17
C VAL A 18 3.20 3.13 2.21
N SER A 19 3.21 4.39 1.78
CA SER A 19 3.21 5.56 2.64
C SER A 19 2.36 6.62 1.96
N ALA A 20 1.08 6.68 2.31
CA ALA A 20 0.10 7.55 1.65
C ALA A 20 -0.38 8.67 2.58
N GLY A 21 -0.31 9.91 2.10
CA GLY A 21 -0.97 11.06 2.70
C GLY A 21 -2.47 11.04 2.37
N VAL A 22 -3.25 10.47 3.29
CA VAL A 22 -4.71 10.36 3.15
C VAL A 22 -5.34 11.70 3.50
N ARG A 23 -6.18 12.22 2.59
CA ARG A 23 -6.83 13.53 2.77
C ARG A 23 -8.08 13.49 3.64
N TYR A 24 -8.88 12.42 3.50
CA TYR A 24 -10.16 12.24 4.18
C TYR A 24 -10.20 10.80 4.70
N TYR A 25 -10.05 10.62 6.00
CA TYR A 25 -10.12 9.28 6.61
C TYR A 25 -11.58 8.83 6.79
N GLU A 26 -12.51 9.78 6.86
CA GLU A 26 -13.96 9.58 6.87
C GLU A 26 -14.48 8.86 5.61
N ASP A 27 -13.72 8.87 4.50
CA ASP A 27 -14.04 8.09 3.29
C ASP A 27 -13.73 6.58 3.45
N ALA A 28 -13.50 6.12 4.68
CA ALA A 28 -13.39 4.71 5.01
C ALA A 28 -14.28 4.32 6.18
N THR A 29 -14.68 3.05 6.20
CA THR A 29 -15.32 2.43 7.37
C THR A 29 -14.48 1.27 7.89
N VAL A 30 -14.46 1.11 9.20
CA VAL A 30 -13.82 -0.01 9.90
C VAL A 30 -14.85 -0.68 10.80
N ASN A 31 -15.10 -1.96 10.57
CA ASN A 31 -16.18 -2.72 11.20
C ASN A 31 -17.55 -2.03 11.05
N GLY A 32 -17.77 -1.38 9.90
CA GLY A 32 -19.01 -0.65 9.58
C GLY A 32 -19.13 0.73 10.23
N ILE A 33 -18.10 1.22 10.93
CA ILE A 33 -18.05 2.55 11.55
C ILE A 33 -17.17 3.46 10.71
N GLU A 34 -17.64 4.65 10.38
CA GLU A 34 -16.87 5.69 9.68
C GLU A 34 -15.63 6.11 10.48
N ASP A 35 -14.47 6.17 9.83
CA ASP A 35 -13.20 6.47 10.50
C ASP A 35 -12.81 7.95 10.39
N VAL A 36 -13.65 8.82 10.96
CA VAL A 36 -13.54 10.28 10.85
C VAL A 36 -12.14 10.82 11.17
N GLU A 37 -11.48 10.24 12.18
CA GLU A 37 -10.17 10.71 12.65
C GLU A 37 -9.00 9.83 12.16
N GLY A 38 -9.27 8.79 11.37
CA GLY A 38 -8.27 7.78 11.00
C GLY A 38 -7.77 6.95 12.20
N SER A 39 -8.53 6.90 13.29
CA SER A 39 -8.13 6.25 14.54
C SER A 39 -8.53 4.78 14.62
N LEU A 40 -9.44 4.35 13.74
CA LEU A 40 -9.93 2.98 13.68
C LEU A 40 -9.15 2.13 12.68
N ILE A 41 -8.69 2.74 11.58
CA ILE A 41 -7.99 2.04 10.50
C ILE A 41 -6.61 1.57 10.97
N PRO A 42 -6.25 0.30 10.77
CA PRO A 42 -4.91 -0.16 11.02
C PRO A 42 -3.88 0.53 10.11
N CYS A 43 -2.61 0.43 10.53
CA CYS A 43 -1.46 0.92 9.77
C CYS A 43 -1.34 2.44 9.64
N LYS A 44 -2.13 3.24 10.37
CA LYS A 44 -1.86 4.68 10.49
C LYS A 44 -0.59 4.91 11.32
N VAL A 45 0.37 5.64 10.76
CA VAL A 45 1.62 6.04 11.41
C VAL A 45 1.75 7.55 11.27
N ASN A 46 1.61 8.26 12.39
CA ASN A 46 1.42 9.72 12.41
C ASN A 46 0.23 10.09 11.51
N ASP A 47 0.44 10.92 10.49
CA ASP A 47 -0.61 11.39 9.59
C ASP A 47 -0.76 10.53 8.31
N ARG A 48 0.03 9.45 8.17
CA ARG A 48 0.09 8.65 6.94
C ARG A 48 -0.47 7.25 7.13
N TRP A 49 -1.04 6.69 6.07
CA TRP A 49 -1.43 5.29 6.02
C TRP A 49 -0.31 4.44 5.43
N CYS A 50 0.23 3.51 6.22
CA CYS A 50 1.49 2.80 5.95
C CYS A 50 1.35 1.26 6.00
N PRO A 51 0.50 0.63 5.17
CA PRO A 51 0.42 -0.82 5.10
C PRO A 51 1.65 -1.44 4.43
N LYS A 52 2.12 -2.58 4.96
CA LYS A 52 3.14 -3.44 4.37
C LYS A 52 2.45 -4.67 3.76
N ILE A 53 2.34 -4.68 2.43
CA ILE A 53 1.56 -5.68 1.70
C ILE A 53 2.48 -6.75 1.14
N ASN A 54 2.16 -8.01 1.39
CA ASN A 54 2.78 -9.15 0.71
C ASN A 54 2.29 -9.20 -0.74
N ILE A 55 3.20 -9.06 -1.69
CA ILE A 55 2.88 -8.92 -3.12
C ILE A 55 2.15 -10.15 -3.66
N ASP A 56 2.53 -11.35 -3.23
CA ASP A 56 2.00 -12.60 -3.75
C ASP A 56 0.57 -12.86 -3.26
N THR A 57 0.28 -12.49 -2.02
CA THR A 57 -0.98 -12.86 -1.34
C THR A 57 -1.97 -11.71 -1.19
N GLY A 58 -1.52 -10.46 -1.32
CA GLY A 58 -2.34 -9.28 -1.03
C GLY A 58 -2.66 -9.11 0.45
N VAL A 59 -1.93 -9.79 1.34
CA VAL A 59 -2.10 -9.66 2.80
C VAL A 59 -1.30 -8.47 3.31
N ILE A 60 -1.94 -7.58 4.05
CA ILE A 60 -1.30 -6.52 4.81
C ILE A 60 -0.72 -7.15 6.10
N GLU A 61 0.60 -7.29 6.18
CA GLU A 61 1.25 -8.02 7.28
C GLU A 61 1.16 -7.29 8.63
N ASN A 62 1.10 -5.96 8.61
CA ASN A 62 0.94 -5.10 9.80
C ASN A 62 -0.51 -4.68 10.04
N TRP A 63 -1.49 -5.45 9.54
CA TRP A 63 -2.91 -5.23 9.80
C TRP A 63 -3.30 -5.71 11.21
N GLU A 64 -4.08 -4.91 11.92
CA GLU A 64 -4.68 -5.34 13.18
C GLU A 64 -5.82 -6.33 12.88
N LYS A 65 -5.63 -7.59 13.28
CA LYS A 65 -6.61 -8.66 13.03
C LYS A 65 -7.95 -8.37 13.70
N GLY A 66 -9.05 -8.78 13.07
CA GLY A 66 -10.41 -8.51 13.55
C GLY A 66 -11.02 -7.18 13.05
N LYS A 67 -10.30 -6.46 12.18
CA LYS A 67 -10.77 -5.22 11.55
C LYS A 67 -11.10 -5.48 10.08
N VAL A 68 -12.38 -5.38 9.73
CA VAL A 68 -12.83 -5.34 8.33
C VAL A 68 -12.88 -3.88 7.89
N ALA A 69 -12.29 -3.54 6.75
CA ALA A 69 -12.28 -2.17 6.26
C ALA A 69 -12.80 -2.04 4.83
N ASN A 70 -13.50 -0.94 4.57
CA ASN A 70 -13.90 -0.46 3.26
C ASN A 70 -13.22 0.89 3.07
N ILE A 71 -12.32 0.99 2.10
CA ILE A 71 -11.41 2.13 1.94
C ILE A 71 -11.70 2.84 0.62
N HIS A 72 -11.83 4.16 0.67
CA HIS A 72 -11.92 5.04 -0.51
C HIS A 72 -11.08 6.31 -0.30
N TYR A 73 -9.78 6.16 -0.04
CA TYR A 73 -8.92 7.31 0.26
C TYR A 73 -8.50 8.08 -0.97
N LYS A 74 -8.57 9.41 -0.87
CA LYS A 74 -7.89 10.32 -1.79
C LYS A 74 -6.44 10.58 -1.34
N VAL A 75 -5.51 10.40 -2.27
CA VAL A 75 -4.07 10.66 -2.13
C VAL A 75 -3.67 11.70 -3.18
N CYS A 76 -3.47 12.95 -2.76
CA CYS A 76 -3.26 14.08 -3.67
C CYS A 76 -1.75 14.32 -3.86
N ASP A 77 -1.13 13.61 -4.81
CA ASP A 77 0.31 13.68 -5.11
C ASP A 77 1.24 13.45 -3.90
N ASP A 78 0.72 12.78 -2.86
CA ASP A 78 1.44 12.51 -1.60
C ASP A 78 1.53 11.00 -1.32
N GLY A 79 1.94 10.25 -2.35
CA GLY A 79 2.16 8.81 -2.29
C GLY A 79 3.63 8.47 -2.45
N ASN A 80 4.18 7.71 -1.50
CA ASN A 80 5.49 7.06 -1.61
C ASN A 80 5.31 5.54 -1.52
N TYR A 81 5.91 4.82 -2.47
CA TYR A 81 5.74 3.38 -2.62
C TYR A 81 7.08 2.69 -2.78
N LYS A 82 7.34 1.70 -1.93
CA LYS A 82 8.60 0.97 -1.93
C LYS A 82 8.39 -0.51 -2.19
N LEU A 83 9.20 -1.07 -3.08
CA LEU A 83 9.29 -2.52 -3.24
C LEU A 83 10.47 -3.02 -2.41
N LEU A 84 10.22 -4.02 -1.57
CA LEU A 84 11.22 -4.62 -0.70
C LEU A 84 11.46 -6.08 -1.08
N ASP A 85 12.68 -6.58 -0.86
CA ASP A 85 12.98 -8.01 -0.94
C ASP A 85 12.51 -8.76 0.32
N VAL A 86 12.74 -10.08 0.36
CA VAL A 86 12.38 -10.94 1.51
C VAL A 86 13.09 -10.56 2.82
N ASN A 87 14.23 -9.87 2.76
CA ASN A 87 14.96 -9.38 3.92
C ASN A 87 14.61 -7.91 4.22
N GLU A 88 13.54 -7.39 3.63
CA GLU A 88 13.06 -6.01 3.73
C GLU A 88 14.05 -4.96 3.22
N ASN A 89 15.03 -5.34 2.38
CA ASN A 89 15.88 -4.36 1.71
C ASN A 89 15.08 -3.64 0.62
N ILE A 90 15.26 -2.34 0.52
CA ILE A 90 14.63 -1.52 -0.53
C ILE A 90 15.22 -1.89 -1.90
N ILE A 91 14.35 -2.32 -2.80
CA ILE A 91 14.64 -2.54 -4.22
C ILE A 91 14.32 -1.27 -5.02
N ILE A 92 13.12 -0.71 -4.80
CA ILE A 92 12.61 0.52 -5.43
C ILE A 92 12.03 1.41 -4.33
N ASP A 93 12.25 2.72 -4.45
CA ASP A 93 11.67 3.76 -3.60
C ASP A 93 11.28 4.93 -4.52
N LYS A 94 9.99 5.24 -4.59
CA LYS A 94 9.47 6.21 -5.55
C LYS A 94 8.26 6.96 -4.99
N ASP A 95 8.29 8.27 -5.15
CA ASP A 95 7.12 9.12 -5.06
C ASP A 95 6.36 9.08 -6.39
N SER A 96 5.08 8.71 -6.36
CA SER A 96 4.26 8.57 -7.57
C SER A 96 2.77 8.70 -7.30
N TYR A 97 1.99 8.71 -8.40
CA TYR A 97 0.56 8.40 -8.35
C TYR A 97 0.29 7.03 -7.72
N VAL A 98 -0.93 6.85 -7.22
CA VAL A 98 -1.42 5.60 -6.62
C VAL A 98 -1.36 4.47 -7.64
N PRO A 99 -0.58 3.40 -7.37
CA PRO A 99 -0.55 2.21 -8.21
C PRO A 99 -1.92 1.53 -8.29
N SER A 100 -2.26 0.95 -9.45
CA SER A 100 -3.57 0.34 -9.67
C SER A 100 -3.86 -0.83 -8.74
N CYS A 101 -2.82 -1.53 -8.26
CA CYS A 101 -2.96 -2.60 -7.27
C CYS A 101 -3.55 -2.14 -5.93
N LEU A 102 -3.49 -0.84 -5.61
CA LEU A 102 -4.14 -0.26 -4.42
C LEU A 102 -5.59 0.19 -4.68
N SER A 103 -6.10 -0.03 -5.89
CA SER A 103 -7.49 0.22 -6.26
C SER A 103 -8.14 -0.98 -6.97
N PRO A 104 -8.11 -2.18 -6.36
CA PRO A 104 -8.67 -3.39 -6.95
C PRO A 104 -10.20 -3.43 -6.96
N LYS A 105 -10.88 -2.56 -6.18
CA LYS A 105 -12.33 -2.51 -6.11
C LYS A 105 -12.94 -1.71 -7.25
N GLU A 106 -12.39 -0.54 -7.53
CA GLU A 106 -12.82 0.38 -8.60
C GLU A 106 -11.62 1.16 -9.14
N ASN A 107 -11.76 1.80 -10.31
CA ASN A 107 -10.66 2.56 -10.90
C ASN A 107 -10.36 3.83 -10.08
N GLY A 108 -9.16 3.89 -9.48
CA GLY A 108 -8.71 5.02 -8.69
C GLY A 108 -8.08 6.17 -9.49
N TYR A 109 -7.93 6.05 -10.82
CA TYR A 109 -7.37 7.08 -11.71
C TYR A 109 -6.00 7.65 -11.31
N GLY A 110 -5.24 6.95 -10.46
CA GLY A 110 -3.95 7.39 -9.93
C GLY A 110 -4.03 8.28 -8.68
N ASP A 111 -5.23 8.69 -8.26
CA ASP A 111 -5.43 9.59 -7.11
C ASP A 111 -6.08 8.92 -5.91
N TYR A 112 -6.72 7.77 -6.11
CA TYR A 112 -7.49 7.10 -5.07
C TYR A 112 -6.97 5.71 -4.79
N ILE A 113 -7.01 5.34 -3.51
CA ILE A 113 -6.90 3.98 -2.99
C ILE A 113 -8.32 3.49 -2.71
N ILE A 114 -8.77 2.47 -3.43
CA ILE A 114 -10.15 1.96 -3.35
C ILE A 114 -10.14 0.44 -3.18
N MET A 115 -10.34 -0.04 -1.96
CA MET A 115 -10.23 -1.46 -1.63
C MET A 115 -11.09 -1.91 -0.46
N ASP A 116 -11.39 -3.21 -0.42
CA ASP A 116 -11.97 -3.86 0.74
C ASP A 116 -10.93 -4.80 1.37
N VAL A 117 -10.77 -4.71 2.70
CA VAL A 117 -9.81 -5.49 3.47
C VAL A 117 -10.55 -6.35 4.48
N SER A 118 -10.28 -7.66 4.50
CA SER A 118 -10.89 -8.59 5.44
C SER A 118 -10.35 -8.43 6.86
N GLU A 119 -10.99 -9.10 7.83
CA GLU A 119 -10.50 -9.16 9.21
C GLU A 119 -9.08 -9.74 9.34
N GLU A 120 -8.66 -10.53 8.35
CA GLU A 120 -7.34 -11.12 8.26
C GLU A 120 -6.33 -10.23 7.52
N GLY A 121 -6.71 -9.01 7.13
CA GLY A 121 -5.84 -8.11 6.38
C GLY A 121 -5.69 -8.48 4.90
N VAL A 122 -6.55 -9.35 4.36
CA VAL A 122 -6.50 -9.77 2.95
C VAL A 122 -7.22 -8.73 2.10
N ILE A 123 -6.54 -8.16 1.11
CA ILE A 123 -7.12 -7.23 0.16
C ILE A 123 -7.93 -8.00 -0.89
N SER A 124 -9.21 -7.65 -1.04
CA SER A 124 -10.09 -8.26 -2.03
C SER A 124 -9.65 -7.93 -3.45
N ASN A 125 -9.69 -8.92 -4.35
CA ASN A 125 -9.32 -8.78 -5.76
C ASN A 125 -7.88 -8.29 -6.01
N TRP A 126 -6.97 -8.51 -5.06
CA TRP A 126 -5.57 -8.11 -5.17
C TRP A 126 -4.91 -8.63 -6.46
N LYS A 127 -4.28 -7.71 -7.20
CA LYS A 127 -3.49 -7.99 -8.39
C LYS A 127 -2.34 -7.00 -8.45
N PHE A 128 -1.11 -7.52 -8.45
CA PHE A 128 0.09 -6.70 -8.52
C PHE A 128 0.66 -6.71 -9.95
N ASP A 129 0.97 -5.53 -10.50
CA ASP A 129 1.72 -5.39 -11.75
C ASP A 129 3.02 -4.62 -11.50
N PHE A 130 4.14 -5.32 -11.59
CA PHE A 130 5.47 -4.74 -11.42
C PHE A 130 5.80 -3.65 -12.45
N LYS A 131 5.12 -3.61 -13.61
CA LYS A 131 5.38 -2.61 -14.66
C LYS A 131 5.13 -1.17 -14.20
N GLU A 132 4.27 -0.95 -13.22
CA GLU A 132 3.98 0.38 -12.68
C GLU A 132 5.14 0.96 -11.85
N PHE A 133 6.09 0.10 -11.47
CA PHE A 133 7.26 0.44 -10.66
C PHE A 133 8.57 0.48 -11.48
N LYS A 134 8.49 0.30 -12.81
CA LYS A 134 9.62 0.40 -13.73
C LYS A 134 9.85 1.81 -14.26
#